data_AF-A0A3B8P1J8-F1
#
_entry.id   AF-A0A3B8P1J8-F1
#
_cell.length_a   1.000
_cell.length_b   1.000
_cell.length_c   1.000
_cell.angle_alpha   90.00
_cell.angle_beta   90.00
_cell.angle_gamma   90.00
#
_symmetry.space_group_name_H-M   'P 1'
#
loop_
_entity.id
_entity.type
_entity.pdbx_description
1 polymer ?
#
loop_
_entity_poly.entity_id
_entity_poly.type
_entity_poly.pdbx_seq_one_letter_code
_entity_poly.pdbx_strand_id
1 'polypeptide(L)'
;IYAQLARSKWSWFCDADADYWNELNNSLIRYLEELELARERAALVLESEDRRRSERMNRTMYRFGIITCIFLPMSFVTGLLGINVGGIPGASSPYGFLVACLIVLALAVGQWWMFRRLRWV
;
A
#
# COMPACT_ATOMS: atom_id res chain seq x y z
N ILE A 1 -38.22 1.63 -24.16
CA ILE A 1 -39.27 2.65 -24.39
C ILE A 1 -39.08 3.32 -25.75
N TYR A 2 -37.95 3.98 -26.05
CA TYR A 2 -37.71 4.61 -27.37
C TYR A 2 -37.69 3.60 -28.54
N ALA A 3 -37.03 2.44 -28.39
CA ALA A 3 -37.15 1.35 -29.36
C ALA A 3 -38.58 0.79 -29.54
N GLN A 4 -39.46 0.96 -28.54
CA GLN A 4 -40.87 0.57 -28.66
C GLN A 4 -41.68 1.65 -29.38
N LEU A 5 -41.42 2.92 -29.10
CA LEU A 5 -42.02 4.08 -29.78
C LEU A 5 -41.68 4.13 -31.28
N ALA A 6 -40.45 3.79 -31.66
CA ALA A 6 -40.05 3.70 -33.06
C ALA A 6 -40.76 2.55 -33.82
N ARG A 7 -41.17 1.49 -33.11
CA ARG A 7 -41.90 0.35 -33.68
C ARG A 7 -43.41 0.55 -33.71
N SER A 8 -43.97 1.43 -32.89
CA SER A 8 -45.40 1.68 -32.82
C SER A 8 -45.79 2.85 -33.73
N LYS A 9 -46.36 2.55 -34.91
CA LYS A 9 -46.97 3.56 -35.79
C LYS A 9 -48.34 3.96 -35.24
N TRP A 10 -48.38 4.94 -34.35
CA TRP A 10 -49.64 5.50 -33.86
C TRP A 10 -50.26 6.42 -34.92
N SER A 11 -51.58 6.54 -34.95
CA SER A 11 -52.34 7.20 -36.04
C SER A 11 -52.03 8.68 -36.27
N TRP A 12 -51.31 9.32 -35.35
CA TRP A 12 -50.90 10.73 -35.40
C TRP A 12 -49.39 10.93 -35.57
N PHE A 13 -48.61 9.85 -35.76
CA PHE A 13 -47.19 9.93 -36.12
C PHE A 13 -47.03 10.14 -37.63
N CYS A 14 -46.10 11.01 -38.00
CA CYS A 14 -45.58 11.11 -39.36
C CYS A 14 -44.48 10.07 -39.55
N ASP A 15 -44.23 9.60 -40.78
CA ASP A 15 -43.20 8.56 -41.02
C ASP A 15 -41.79 9.00 -40.57
N ALA A 16 -41.51 10.32 -40.53
CA ALA A 16 -40.25 10.89 -40.03
C ALA A 16 -40.05 10.74 -38.50
N ASP A 17 -41.13 10.57 -37.73
CA ASP A 17 -41.04 10.45 -36.26
C ASP A 17 -40.39 9.11 -35.86
N ALA A 18 -40.62 8.04 -36.63
CA ALA A 18 -40.03 6.72 -36.37
C ALA A 18 -38.50 6.73 -36.50
N ASP A 19 -37.98 7.44 -37.51
CA ASP A 19 -36.54 7.60 -37.73
C ASP A 19 -35.89 8.42 -36.60
N TYR A 20 -36.56 9.49 -36.15
CA TYR A 20 -36.12 10.27 -34.99
C TYR A 20 -36.03 9.43 -33.71
N TRP A 21 -37.06 8.61 -33.42
CA TRP A 21 -37.04 7.74 -32.24
C TRP A 21 -35.97 6.65 -32.32
N ASN A 22 -35.69 6.13 -33.51
CA ASN A 22 -34.60 5.17 -33.73
C ASN A 22 -33.23 5.82 -33.49
N GLU A 23 -32.99 7.02 -34.02
CA GLU A 23 -31.73 7.74 -33.83
C GLU A 23 -31.50 8.09 -32.35
N LEU A 24 -32.55 8.54 -31.65
CA LEU A 24 -32.49 8.78 -30.21
C LEU A 24 -32.18 7.50 -29.43
N ASN A 25 -32.80 6.38 -29.80
CA ASN A 25 -32.54 5.08 -29.17
C ASN A 25 -31.09 4.63 -29.41
N ASN A 26 -30.56 4.78 -30.62
CA ASN A 26 -29.18 4.45 -30.95
C ASN A 26 -28.19 5.32 -30.18
N SER A 27 -28.46 6.63 -30.08
CA SER A 27 -27.64 7.55 -29.30
C SER A 27 -27.64 7.21 -27.82
N LEU A 28 -28.80 6.85 -27.25
CA LEU A 28 -28.89 6.40 -25.86
C LEU A 28 -28.12 5.11 -25.60
N ILE A 29 -28.20 4.14 -26.51
CA ILE A 29 -27.42 2.89 -26.40
C ILE A 29 -25.93 3.21 -26.39
N ARG A 30 -25.45 4.03 -27.34
CA ARG A 30 -24.05 4.45 -27.39
C ARG A 30 -23.60 5.16 -26.12
N TYR A 31 -24.41 6.06 -25.56
CA TYR A 31 -24.06 6.73 -24.30
C TYR A 31 -24.04 5.78 -23.10
N LEU A 32 -24.92 4.77 -23.07
CA LEU A 32 -24.88 3.74 -22.03
C LEU A 32 -23.61 2.90 -22.14
N GLU A 33 -23.23 2.48 -23.35
CA GLU A 33 -21.98 1.76 -23.60
C GLU A 33 -20.75 2.60 -23.19
N GLU A 34 -20.73 3.89 -23.56
CA GLU A 34 -19.68 4.82 -23.13
C GLU A 34 -19.61 4.98 -21.61
N LEU A 35 -20.76 5.04 -20.94
CA LEU A 35 -20.85 5.12 -19.48
C LEU A 35 -20.34 3.84 -18.82
N GLU A 36 -20.68 2.67 -19.35
CA GLU A 36 -20.18 1.38 -18.87
C GLU A 36 -18.66 1.29 -19.02
N LEU A 37 -18.12 1.68 -20.18
CA LEU A 37 -16.68 1.74 -20.40
C LEU A 37 -15.99 2.74 -19.46
N ALA A 38 -16.60 3.91 -19.23
CA ALA A 38 -16.07 4.89 -18.28
C ALA A 38 -16.07 4.35 -16.86
N ARG A 39 -17.13 3.63 -16.45
CA ARG A 39 -17.22 2.98 -15.14
C ARG A 39 -16.15 1.90 -14.98
N GLU A 40 -15.94 1.05 -15.98
CA GLU A 40 -14.91 0.02 -15.96
C GLU A 40 -13.50 0.63 -15.84
N ARG A 41 -13.22 1.67 -16.62
CA ARG A 41 -11.95 2.41 -16.53
C ARG A 41 -11.76 3.04 -15.15
N ALA A 42 -12.80 3.64 -14.58
CA ALA A 42 -12.74 4.22 -13.25
C ALA A 42 -12.43 3.15 -12.18
N ALA A 43 -13.01 1.96 -12.30
CA ALA A 43 -12.72 0.84 -11.41
C ALA A 43 -11.25 0.39 -11.52
N LEU A 44 -10.71 0.27 -12.74
CA LEU A 44 -9.31 -0.07 -12.97
C LEU A 44 -8.35 0.98 -12.38
N VAL A 45 -8.68 2.27 -12.51
CA VAL A 45 -7.89 3.35 -11.91
C VAL A 45 -7.91 3.25 -10.38
N LEU A 46 -9.08 3.05 -9.77
CA LEU A 46 -9.21 2.87 -8.32
C LEU A 46 -8.38 1.67 -7.83
N GLU A 47 -8.42 0.54 -8.54
CA GLU A 47 -7.61 -0.62 -8.21
C GLU A 47 -6.11 -0.32 -8.32
N SER A 48 -5.69 0.40 -9.37
CA SER A 48 -4.30 0.80 -9.55
C SER A 48 -3.80 1.73 -8.43
N GLU A 49 -4.66 2.64 -7.97
CA GLU A 49 -4.34 3.55 -6.87
C GLU A 49 -4.28 2.82 -5.53
N ASP A 50 -5.16 1.83 -5.32
CA ASP A 50 -5.12 0.99 -4.13
C ASP A 50 -3.83 0.14 -4.10
N ARG A 51 -3.43 -0.44 -5.24
CA ARG A 51 -2.12 -1.11 -5.37
C ARG A 51 -0.97 -0.16 -5.05
N ARG A 52 -0.96 1.06 -5.60
CA ARG A 52 0.06 2.09 -5.30
C ARG A 52 0.07 2.49 -3.82
N ARG A 53 -1.09 2.55 -3.16
CA ARG A 53 -1.17 2.81 -1.70
C ARG A 53 -0.61 1.65 -0.91
N SER A 54 -0.96 0.42 -1.26
CA SER A 54 -0.46 -0.79 -0.63
C SER A 54 1.07 -0.93 -0.79
N GLU A 55 1.62 -0.67 -1.98
CA GLU A 55 3.07 -0.64 -2.21
C GLU A 55 3.78 0.42 -1.36
N ARG A 56 3.21 1.62 -1.25
CA ARG A 56 3.74 2.69 -0.38
C ARG A 56 3.70 2.25 1.09
N MET A 57 2.60 1.63 1.52
CA MET A 57 2.47 1.12 2.88
C MET A 57 3.49 0.01 3.16
N ASN A 58 3.63 -0.96 2.26
CA ASN A 58 4.63 -2.03 2.37
C ASN A 58 6.05 -1.47 2.42
N ARG A 59 6.37 -0.46 1.61
CA ARG A 59 7.69 0.20 1.67
C ARG A 59 7.93 0.91 2.99
N THR A 60 6.91 1.58 3.54
CA THR A 60 6.99 2.23 4.85
C THR A 60 7.14 1.20 5.97
N MET A 61 6.36 0.12 5.96
CA MET A 61 6.46 -0.98 6.92
C MET A 61 7.82 -1.66 6.86
N TYR A 62 8.36 -1.88 5.66
CA TYR A 62 9.70 -2.42 5.49
C TYR A 62 10.77 -1.54 6.16
N ARG A 63 10.68 -0.21 6.03
CA ARG A 63 11.58 0.73 6.71
C ARG A 63 11.45 0.63 8.23
N PHE A 64 10.23 0.58 8.77
CA PHE A 64 10.04 0.36 10.21
C PHE A 64 10.58 -0.99 10.66
N GLY A 65 10.42 -2.05 9.86
CA GLY A 65 10.99 -3.36 10.14
C GLY A 65 12.53 -3.32 10.25
N ILE A 66 13.21 -2.63 9.33
CA ILE A 66 14.66 -2.43 9.40
C ILE A 66 15.04 -1.70 10.69
N ILE A 67 14.36 -0.59 11.02
CA ILE A 67 14.61 0.17 12.25
C ILE A 67 14.43 -0.75 13.47
N THR A 68 13.33 -1.49 13.56
CA THR A 68 13.07 -2.42 14.66
C THR A 68 14.14 -3.50 14.77
N CYS A 69 14.57 -4.12 13.66
CA CYS A 69 15.62 -5.14 13.70
C CYS A 69 16.98 -4.58 14.17
N ILE A 70 17.25 -3.29 13.96
CA ILE A 70 18.42 -2.60 14.48
C ILE A 70 18.27 -2.36 15.98
N PHE A 71 17.19 -1.71 16.41
CA PHE A 71 17.00 -1.28 17.80
C PHE A 71 16.72 -2.43 18.76
N LEU A 72 15.93 -3.44 18.37
CA LEU A 72 15.47 -4.50 19.27
C LEU A 72 16.60 -5.21 20.04
N PRO A 73 17.65 -5.77 19.40
CA PRO A 73 18.72 -6.44 20.13
C PRO A 73 19.60 -5.47 20.91
N MET A 74 19.83 -4.24 20.43
CA MET A 74 20.55 -3.22 21.19
C MET A 74 19.80 -2.83 22.46
N SER A 75 18.49 -2.53 22.34
CA SER A 75 17.61 -2.22 23.46
C SER A 75 17.50 -3.39 24.44
N PHE A 76 17.45 -4.63 23.95
CA PHE A 76 17.47 -5.82 24.80
C PHE A 76 18.75 -5.91 25.63
N VAL A 77 19.92 -5.75 25.02
CA VAL A 77 21.21 -5.81 25.72
C VAL A 77 21.34 -4.69 26.73
N THR A 78 21.04 -3.45 26.35
CA THR A 78 21.10 -2.31 27.28
C THR A 78 20.07 -2.42 28.40
N GLY A 79 18.88 -2.97 28.11
CA GLY A 79 17.82 -3.21 29.09
C GLY A 79 18.22 -4.30 30.09
N LEU A 80 18.79 -5.40 29.60
CA LEU A 80 19.31 -6.49 30.44
C LEU A 80 20.44 -6.02 31.36
N LEU A 81 21.32 -5.13 30.90
CA LEU A 81 22.36 -4.53 31.73
C LEU A 81 21.83 -3.44 32.68
N GLY A 82 20.66 -2.88 32.38
CA GLY A 82 20.02 -1.83 33.17
C GLY A 82 19.12 -2.35 34.29
N ILE A 83 18.87 -3.66 34.37
CA ILE A 83 18.10 -4.25 35.48
C ILE A 83 18.89 -4.10 36.78
N ASN A 84 18.24 -3.66 37.86
CA ASN A 84 18.89 -3.46 39.15
C ASN A 84 19.01 -4.80 39.93
N VAL A 85 19.68 -5.78 39.31
CA VAL A 85 19.86 -7.12 39.88
C VAL A 85 21.35 -7.33 40.14
N GLY A 86 21.71 -7.82 41.32
CA GLY A 86 23.11 -8.13 41.65
C GLY A 86 23.66 -9.26 40.77
N GLY A 87 24.96 -9.24 40.49
CA GLY A 87 25.64 -10.30 39.72
C GLY A 87 25.79 -10.03 38.22
N ILE A 88 25.54 -8.79 37.75
CA ILE A 88 25.81 -8.43 36.35
C ILE A 88 27.31 -8.61 36.03
N PRO A 89 27.66 -9.36 34.98
CA PRO A 89 29.05 -9.56 34.58
C PRO A 89 29.74 -8.21 34.33
N GLY A 90 30.89 -7.98 34.97
CA GLY A 90 31.67 -6.75 34.81
C GLY A 90 31.23 -5.57 35.68
N ALA A 91 30.16 -5.66 36.48
CA ALA A 91 29.70 -4.55 37.31
C ALA A 91 30.69 -4.15 38.43
N SER A 92 31.51 -5.08 38.92
CA SER A 92 32.57 -4.81 39.90
C SER A 92 33.89 -4.34 39.28
N SER A 93 34.00 -4.35 37.94
CA SER A 93 35.21 -3.95 37.23
C SER A 93 35.17 -2.47 36.84
N PRO A 94 36.26 -1.70 37.03
CA PRO A 94 36.33 -0.31 36.59
C PRO A 94 36.17 -0.15 35.06
N TYR A 95 36.38 -1.21 34.28
CA TYR A 95 36.21 -1.22 32.82
C TYR A 95 34.86 -1.78 32.34
N GLY A 96 33.97 -2.20 33.25
CA GLY A 96 32.72 -2.87 32.89
C GLY A 96 31.82 -2.06 31.95
N PHE A 97 31.68 -0.76 32.21
CA PHE A 97 30.92 0.16 31.35
C PHE A 97 31.52 0.27 29.94
N LEU A 98 32.85 0.38 29.84
CA LEU A 98 33.55 0.47 28.56
C LEU A 98 33.37 -0.81 27.74
N VAL A 99 33.45 -1.98 28.36
CA VAL A 99 33.18 -3.27 27.71
C VAL A 99 31.73 -3.34 27.22
N ALA A 100 30.76 -2.90 28.01
CA ALA A 100 29.36 -2.85 27.58
C ALA A 100 29.15 -1.95 26.35
N CYS A 101 29.77 -0.77 26.32
CA CYS A 101 29.75 0.11 25.15
C CYS A 101 30.35 -0.57 23.91
N LEU A 102 31.47 -1.29 24.05
CA LEU A 102 32.09 -2.02 22.94
C LEU A 102 31.21 -3.17 22.43
N ILE A 103 30.50 -3.88 23.30
CA ILE A 103 29.55 -4.93 22.90
C ILE A 103 28.40 -4.33 22.08
N VAL A 104 27.81 -3.23 22.54
CA VAL A 104 26.73 -2.55 21.80
C VAL A 104 27.23 -2.02 20.45
N LEU A 105 28.44 -1.45 20.40
CA LEU A 105 29.06 -1.00 19.15
C LEU A 105 29.32 -2.18 18.20
N ALA A 106 29.83 -3.30 18.70
CA ALA A 106 30.06 -4.50 17.91
C ALA A 106 28.76 -5.07 17.34
N LEU A 107 27.67 -5.06 18.12
CA LEU A 107 26.33 -5.42 17.65
C LEU A 107 25.85 -4.49 16.54
N ALA A 108 25.98 -3.17 16.72
CA ALA A 108 25.58 -2.20 15.71
C ALA A 108 26.34 -2.38 14.39
N VAL A 109 27.66 -2.58 14.45
CA VAL A 109 28.50 -2.84 13.27
C VAL A 109 28.15 -4.19 12.63
N GLY A 110 27.94 -5.24 13.44
CA GLY A 110 27.53 -6.56 12.97
C GLY A 110 26.20 -6.54 12.24
N GLN A 111 25.21 -5.82 12.79
CA GLN A 111 23.91 -5.60 12.15
C GLN A 111 24.06 -4.82 10.85
N TRP A 112 24.86 -3.75 10.83
CA TRP A 112 25.11 -2.98 9.61
C TRP A 112 25.75 -3.83 8.51
N TRP A 113 26.76 -4.64 8.86
CA TRP A 113 27.42 -5.55 7.91
C TRP A 113 26.44 -6.61 7.39
N MET A 114 25.61 -7.17 8.26
CA MET A 114 24.55 -8.11 7.89
C MET A 114 23.57 -7.46 6.89
N PHE A 115 23.01 -6.28 7.20
CA PHE A 115 22.08 -5.60 6.30
C PHE A 115 22.70 -5.25 4.94
N ARG A 116 23.97 -4.86 4.93
CA ARG A 116 24.73 -4.61 3.70
C ARG A 116 24.91 -5.89 2.87
N ARG A 117 25.18 -7.02 3.51
CA ARG A 117 25.31 -8.32 2.83
C ARG A 117 23.98 -8.81 2.25
N LEU A 118 22.88 -8.57 2.95
CA LEU A 118 21.54 -8.90 2.47
C LEU A 118 21.01 -7.93 1.39
N ARG A 119 21.76 -6.86 1.06
CA ARG A 119 21.35 -5.78 0.15
C ARG A 119 20.07 -5.07 0.57
N TRP A 120 19.79 -5.04 1.87
CA TRP A 120 18.67 -4.29 2.45
C TRP A 120 19.03 -2.80 2.64
N VAL A 121 20.34 -2.53 2.76
CA VAL A 121 21.00 -1.22 2.82
C VAL A 121 22.20 -1.25 1.87
#